data_AF-A0A9D7W7Y5-F1
#
_entry.id   AF-A0A9D7W7Y5-F1
#
_cell.length_a   1.000
_cell.length_b   1.000
_cell.length_c   1.000
_cell.angle_alpha   90.00
_cell.angle_beta   90.00
_cell.angle_gamma   90.00
#
_symmetry.space_group_name_H-M   'P 1'
#
loop_
_entity.id
_entity.type
_entity.pdbx_description
1 polymer ?
#
loop_
_entity_poly.entity_id
_entity_poly.type
_entity_poly.pdbx_seq_one_letter_code
_entity_poly.pdbx_strand_id
1 'polypeptide(L)'
;MRVLAWLLAGLIAGITAPGALAWENKDRGVYNNKMALLGVLLESAQQRAGRDFQTLCLLLSISHDVTERYVEANPQDVQIQQRLLAMRQDLSVCRANQAEAQAWADS
;
A
#
# COMPACT_ATOMS: atom_id res chain seq x y z
N MET A 1 -34.10 -45.36 19.91
CA MET A 1 -32.85 -44.60 20.14
C MET A 1 -31.70 -45.25 19.38
N ARG A 2 -31.44 -44.88 18.12
CA ARG A 2 -30.25 -45.34 17.35
C ARG A 2 -29.97 -44.56 16.06
N VAL A 3 -30.77 -43.53 15.75
CA VAL A 3 -30.61 -42.70 14.54
C VAL A 3 -29.85 -41.39 14.83
N LEU A 4 -29.77 -40.98 16.10
CA LEU A 4 -29.12 -39.71 16.49
C LEU A 4 -27.59 -39.74 16.41
N ALA A 5 -26.97 -40.94 16.42
CA ALA A 5 -25.52 -41.08 16.50
C ALA A 5 -24.78 -40.77 15.19
N TRP A 6 -25.46 -40.81 14.04
CA TRP A 6 -24.83 -40.63 12.74
C TRP A 6 -24.73 -39.17 12.30
N LEU A 7 -25.53 -38.27 12.89
CA LEU A 7 -25.50 -36.84 12.58
C LEU A 7 -24.30 -36.10 13.20
N LEU A 8 -23.65 -36.69 14.21
CA LEU A 8 -22.47 -36.09 14.87
C LEU A 8 -21.14 -36.47 14.19
N ALA A 9 -21.10 -37.56 13.41
CA ALA A 9 -19.89 -37.99 12.71
C ALA A 9 -19.60 -37.16 11.44
N GLY A 10 -20.62 -36.54 10.84
CA GLY A 10 -20.46 -35.71 9.65
C GLY A 10 -19.93 -34.29 9.91
N LEU A 11 -19.98 -33.81 11.16
CA LEU A 11 -19.67 -32.42 11.48
C LEU A 11 -18.18 -32.13 11.68
N ILE A 12 -17.34 -33.16 11.79
CA ILE A 12 -15.90 -33.00 12.12
C ILE A 12 -15.03 -32.93 10.83
N ALA A 13 -15.54 -33.33 9.67
CA ALA A 13 -14.78 -33.34 8.42
C ALA A 13 -14.67 -31.96 7.72
N GLY A 14 -15.31 -30.91 8.24
CA GLY A 14 -15.44 -29.62 7.56
C GLY A 14 -14.43 -28.53 7.92
N ILE A 15 -13.49 -28.76 8.85
CA ILE A 15 -12.59 -27.71 9.37
C ILE A 15 -11.14 -27.98 8.95
N THR A 16 -10.91 -28.13 7.65
CA THR A 16 -9.59 -27.79 7.08
C THR A 16 -9.73 -26.44 6.39
N ALA A 17 -10.05 -25.41 7.18
CA ALA A 17 -9.83 -24.04 6.74
C ALA A 17 -8.32 -23.92 6.45
N PRO A 18 -7.90 -23.55 5.23
CA PRO A 18 -6.49 -23.35 4.93
C PRO A 18 -6.03 -22.07 5.63
N GLY A 19 -5.68 -22.18 6.92
CA GLY A 19 -5.01 -21.13 7.69
C GLY A 19 -3.64 -20.74 7.10
N ALA A 20 -3.17 -21.48 6.10
CA ALA A 20 -1.97 -21.17 5.32
C ALA A 20 -2.16 -19.96 4.38
N LEU A 21 -3.37 -19.69 3.88
CA LEU A 21 -3.61 -18.55 2.96
C LEU A 21 -3.66 -17.18 3.65
N ALA A 22 -3.78 -17.17 4.98
CA ALA A 22 -3.76 -15.94 5.78
C ALA A 22 -2.33 -15.44 6.07
N TRP A 23 -1.32 -16.31 5.95
CA TRP A 23 0.06 -15.97 6.32
C TRP A 23 0.93 -15.55 5.13
N GLU A 24 0.63 -16.08 3.94
CA GLU A 24 1.32 -15.75 2.68
C GLU A 24 1.14 -14.27 2.25
N ASN A 25 0.19 -13.56 2.85
CA ASN A 25 -0.14 -12.16 2.55
C ASN A 25 0.32 -11.16 3.62
N LYS A 26 1.09 -11.58 4.63
CA LYS A 26 1.48 -10.68 5.74
C LYS A 26 2.25 -9.45 5.23
N ASP A 27 3.20 -9.66 4.33
CA ASP A 27 4.01 -8.56 3.77
C ASP A 27 3.16 -7.61 2.92
N ARG A 28 2.25 -8.17 2.11
CA ARG A 28 1.31 -7.39 1.30
C ARG A 28 0.32 -6.59 2.14
N GLY A 29 -0.18 -7.18 3.22
CA GLY A 29 -1.05 -6.52 4.20
C GLY A 29 -0.35 -5.37 4.91
N VAL A 30 0.89 -5.57 5.38
CA VAL A 30 1.71 -4.52 6.01
C VAL A 30 2.00 -3.39 5.03
N TYR A 31 2.36 -3.71 3.79
CA TYR A 31 2.55 -2.74 2.72
C TYR A 31 1.28 -1.93 2.46
N ASN A 32 0.13 -2.59 2.28
CA ASN A 32 -1.15 -1.92 2.03
C ASN A 32 -1.53 -0.97 3.17
N ASN A 33 -1.31 -1.37 4.43
CA ASN A 33 -1.58 -0.52 5.59
C ASN A 33 -0.68 0.73 5.62
N LYS A 34 0.61 0.58 5.31
CA LYS A 34 1.53 1.73 5.18
C LYS A 34 1.06 2.67 4.07
N MET A 35 0.68 2.13 2.92
CA MET A 35 0.20 2.92 1.79
C MET A 35 -1.15 3.60 2.04
N ALA A 36 -2.04 2.98 2.82
CA ALA A 36 -3.30 3.59 3.23
C ALA A 36 -3.07 4.82 4.13
N LEU A 37 -2.19 4.69 5.13
CA LEU A 37 -1.81 5.83 5.98
C LEU A 37 -1.15 6.95 5.17
N LEU A 38 -0.21 6.60 4.29
CA LEU A 38 0.45 7.57 3.41
C LEU A 38 -0.54 8.26 2.45
N GLY A 39 -1.57 7.55 1.97
CA GLY A 39 -2.66 8.11 1.17
C GLY A 39 -3.42 9.20 1.92
N VAL A 40 -3.82 8.95 3.17
CA VAL A 40 -4.48 9.96 4.02
C VAL A 40 -3.60 11.20 4.22
N LEU A 41 -2.30 10.99 4.47
CA LEU A 41 -1.36 12.09 4.64
C LEU A 41 -1.22 12.90 3.34
N LEU A 42 -1.14 12.22 2.19
CA LEU A 42 -1.03 12.84 0.88
C LEU A 42 -2.26 13.70 0.58
N GLU A 43 -3.47 13.16 0.77
CA GLU A 43 -4.73 13.91 0.62
C GLU A 43 -4.76 15.14 1.53
N SER A 44 -4.33 15.00 2.79
CA SER A 44 -4.27 16.13 3.73
C SER A 44 -3.29 17.22 3.27
N ALA A 45 -2.16 16.84 2.67
CA ALA A 45 -1.17 17.78 2.16
C ALA A 45 -1.65 18.47 0.87
N GLN A 46 -2.46 17.79 0.04
CA GLN A 46 -3.09 18.37 -1.15
C GLN A 46 -4.16 19.40 -0.78
N GLN A 47 -4.91 19.16 0.31
CA GLN A 47 -6.00 20.03 0.78
C GLN A 47 -5.53 21.29 1.51
N ARG A 48 -4.32 21.31 2.09
CA ARG A 48 -3.78 22.53 2.72
C ARG A 48 -3.65 23.63 1.68
N ALA A 49 -4.18 24.80 2.02
CA ALA A 49 -4.34 25.97 1.14
C ALA A 49 -3.01 26.34 0.45
N GLY A 50 -2.85 25.87 -0.78
CA GLY A 50 -1.67 26.15 -1.62
C GLY A 50 -0.89 24.94 -2.13
N ARG A 51 -1.27 23.70 -1.81
CA ARG A 51 -0.47 22.49 -2.10
C ARG A 51 0.93 22.66 -1.52
N ASP A 52 1.12 22.24 -0.26
CA ASP A 52 2.46 22.20 0.33
C ASP A 52 3.32 21.19 -0.46
N PHE A 53 3.96 21.67 -1.54
CA PHE A 53 4.70 20.84 -2.48
C PHE A 53 5.87 20.15 -1.80
N GLN A 54 6.47 20.79 -0.80
CA GLN A 54 7.54 20.18 -0.01
C GLN A 54 7.02 18.95 0.74
N THR A 55 5.92 19.08 1.50
CA THR A 55 5.31 17.95 2.21
C THR A 55 4.75 16.91 1.24
N LEU A 56 4.13 17.33 0.14
CA LEU A 56 3.61 16.43 -0.90
C LEU A 56 4.71 15.56 -1.51
N CYS A 57 5.81 16.18 -1.94
CA CYS A 57 6.90 15.45 -2.58
C CYS A 57 7.65 14.57 -1.58
N LEU A 58 7.75 14.99 -0.31
CA LEU A 58 8.26 14.14 0.77
C LEU A 58 7.40 12.89 0.95
N LEU A 59 6.07 13.04 1.02
CA LEU A 59 5.15 11.91 1.19
C LEU A 59 5.15 10.97 -0.02
N LEU A 60 5.24 11.50 -1.24
CA LEU A 60 5.40 10.68 -2.45
C LEU A 60 6.74 9.95 -2.46
N SER A 61 7.83 10.58 -2.01
CA SER A 61 9.15 9.93 -1.89
C SER A 61 9.12 8.79 -0.88
N ILE A 62 8.51 8.99 0.31
CA ILE A 62 8.37 7.94 1.32
C ILE A 62 7.52 6.79 0.77
N SER A 63 6.43 7.11 0.07
CA SER A 63 5.56 6.12 -0.56
C SER A 63 6.31 5.30 -1.60
N HIS A 64 7.13 5.95 -2.43
CA HIS A 64 7.99 5.29 -3.41
C HIS A 64 8.94 4.32 -2.73
N ASP A 65 9.68 4.75 -1.71
CA ASP A 65 10.65 3.91 -0.99
C ASP A 65 9.99 2.70 -0.31
N VAL A 66 8.81 2.88 0.30
CA VAL A 66 8.04 1.77 0.89
C VAL A 66 7.65 0.75 -0.18
N THR A 67 7.27 1.23 -1.36
CA THR A 67 6.84 0.39 -2.48
C THR A 67 8.04 -0.32 -3.12
N GLU A 68 9.17 0.36 -3.27
CA GLU A 68 10.42 -0.19 -3.79
C GLU A 68 10.91 -1.33 -2.91
N ARG A 69 11.01 -1.13 -1.59
CA ARG A 69 11.41 -2.19 -0.64
C ARG A 69 10.46 -3.38 -0.65
N TYR A 70 9.16 -3.14 -0.82
CA TYR A 70 8.19 -4.23 -0.95
C TYR A 70 8.44 -5.03 -2.24
N VAL A 71 8.66 -4.36 -3.37
CA VAL A 71 8.95 -5.00 -4.67
C VAL A 71 10.26 -5.78 -4.64
N GLU A 72 11.31 -5.24 -4.00
CA GLU A 72 12.59 -5.93 -3.82
C GLU A 72 12.42 -7.26 -3.07
N ALA A 73 11.57 -7.28 -2.04
CA ALA A 73 11.24 -8.48 -1.29
C ALA A 73 10.22 -9.40 -1.98
N ASN A 74 9.42 -8.87 -2.91
CA ASN A 74 8.32 -9.57 -3.58
C ASN A 74 8.34 -9.35 -5.12
N PRO A 75 9.39 -9.78 -5.84
CA PRO A 75 9.57 -9.52 -7.27
C PRO A 75 8.58 -10.26 -8.18
N GLN A 76 7.70 -11.11 -7.63
CA GLN A 76 6.59 -11.75 -8.34
C GLN A 76 5.30 -10.92 -8.32
N ASP A 77 5.20 -9.88 -7.47
CA ASP A 77 3.99 -9.05 -7.36
C ASP A 77 3.95 -7.96 -8.45
N VAL A 78 3.62 -8.39 -9.67
CA VAL A 78 3.60 -7.54 -10.88
C VAL A 78 2.70 -6.32 -10.73
N GLN A 79 1.61 -6.45 -9.96
CA GLN A 79 0.70 -5.33 -9.72
C GLN A 79 1.40 -4.19 -8.96
N ILE A 80 2.16 -4.52 -7.92
CA ILE A 80 2.87 -3.50 -7.13
C ILE A 80 4.08 -2.96 -7.89
N GLN A 81 4.71 -3.75 -8.77
CA GLN A 81 5.73 -3.25 -9.69
C GLN A 81 5.19 -2.18 -10.65
N GLN A 82 4.03 -2.43 -11.26
CA GLN A 82 3.40 -1.42 -12.13
C GLN A 82 3.07 -0.15 -11.36
N ARG A 83 2.61 -0.28 -10.12
CA ARG A 83 2.38 0.86 -9.23
C ARG A 83 3.68 1.61 -8.94
N LEU A 84 4.79 0.93 -8.66
CA LEU A 84 6.10 1.56 -8.46
C LEU A 84 6.53 2.39 -9.67
N LEU A 85 6.30 1.89 -10.89
CA LEU A 85 6.60 2.65 -12.12
C LEU A 85 5.78 3.94 -12.23
N ALA A 86 4.48 3.87 -11.93
CA ALA A 86 3.63 5.07 -11.91
C ALA A 86 4.09 6.08 -10.84
N MET A 87 4.47 5.59 -9.66
CA MET A 87 4.94 6.45 -8.56
C MET A 87 6.25 7.16 -8.87
N ARG A 88 7.14 6.57 -9.70
CA ARG A 88 8.33 7.27 -10.21
C ARG A 88 7.96 8.48 -11.06
N GLN A 89 6.94 8.34 -11.90
CA GLN A 89 6.44 9.45 -12.69
C GLN A 89 5.83 10.53 -11.80
N ASP A 90 4.96 10.15 -10.86
CA ASP A 90 4.33 11.10 -9.92
C ASP A 90 5.36 11.88 -9.10
N LEU A 91 6.41 11.20 -8.62
CA LEU A 91 7.48 11.82 -7.87
C LEU A 91 8.32 12.78 -8.73
N SER A 92 8.59 12.42 -10.00
CA SER A 92 9.31 13.30 -10.92
C SER A 92 8.55 14.60 -11.18
N VAL A 93 7.24 14.51 -11.41
CA VAL A 93 6.36 15.67 -11.62
C VAL A 93 6.27 16.51 -10.36
N CYS A 94 6.14 15.87 -9.19
CA CYS A 94 6.10 16.59 -7.93
C CYS A 94 7.36 17.43 -7.72
N ARG A 95 8.55 16.83 -7.89
CA ARG A 95 9.83 17.53 -7.73
C ARG A 95 9.98 18.69 -8.71
N ALA A 96 9.49 18.56 -9.94
CA ALA A 96 9.51 19.66 -10.91
C ALA A 96 8.64 20.84 -10.44
N ASN A 97 7.41 20.56 -9.99
CA ASN A 97 6.51 21.59 -9.45
C ASN A 97 7.04 22.22 -8.16
N GLN A 98 7.70 21.44 -7.30
CA GLN A 98 8.33 21.95 -6.09
C GLN A 98 9.46 22.92 -6.43
N ALA A 99 10.33 22.57 -7.38
CA ALA A 99 11.43 23.43 -7.80
C ALA A 99 10.92 24.74 -8.42
N GLU A 100 9.86 24.67 -9.24
CA GLU A 100 9.19 25.85 -9.78
C GLU A 100 8.62 26.73 -8.65
N ALA A 101 7.86 26.15 -7.72
CA ALA A 101 7.28 26.89 -6.61
C ALA A 101 8.34 27.56 -5.71
N GLN A 102 9.50 26.91 -5.52
CA GLN A 102 10.64 27.48 -4.80
C GLN A 102 11.25 28.66 -5.56
N ALA A 103 11.44 28.55 -6.88
CA ALA A 103 11.99 29.63 -7.69
C ALA A 103 11.12 30.90 -7.65
N TRP A 104 9.80 30.77 -7.63
CA TRP A 104 8.86 31.90 -7.47
C TRP A 104 8.90 32.52 -6.06
N ALA A 105 9.20 31.73 -5.03
CA ALA A 105 9.30 32.24 -3.66
C ALA A 105 10.60 33.01 -3.41
N ASP A 106 11.65 32.70 -4.16
CA ASP A 106 12.99 33.31 -4.05
C ASP A 106 13.19 34.54 -4.95
N SER A 107 12.23 34.87 -5.82
CA SER A 107 12.23 36.03 -6.74
C SER A 107 11.57 37.28 -6.17
#